data_AF-A0A972V457-F1
#
_entry.id   AF-A0A972V457-F1
#
_cell.length_a   1.000
_cell.length_b   1.000
_cell.length_c   1.000
_cell.angle_alpha   90.00
_cell.angle_beta   90.00
_cell.angle_gamma   90.00
#
_symmetry.space_group_name_H-M   'P 1'
#
loop_
_entity.id
_entity.type
_entity.pdbx_description
1 polymer ?
#
loop_
_entity_poly.entity_id
_entity_poly.type
_entity_poly.pdbx_seq_one_letter_code
_entity_poly.pdbx_strand_id
1 'polypeptide(L)'
;MFKSKTSRYIIVLILCVAFSGCAGLQRKFTRKKKEEERQAPVIIMHDYAKDLRVEELYKKRFLFWRSWHGELIDRMGGTYKKRIECYDQTVMNLMEMEKYLRGELASELKPFIEDMKSISSDIKEKKLSKSEQIKLKSLLEKAKRSIDKKFSYPKVKDSLELRK
;
A
#
# COMPACT_ATOMS: atom_id res chain seq x y z
N MET A 1 101.70 -25.46 24.78
CA MET A 1 100.60 -25.18 25.73
C MET A 1 99.50 -24.42 24.98
N PHE A 2 98.34 -25.07 24.85
CA PHE A 2 97.10 -24.74 24.12
C PHE A 2 96.87 -23.30 23.63
N LYS A 3 97.00 -23.02 22.32
CA LYS A 3 96.54 -21.73 21.75
C LYS A 3 96.05 -21.71 20.29
N SER A 4 95.82 -22.86 19.61
CA SER A 4 95.32 -22.86 18.21
C SER A 4 93.90 -23.40 17.99
N LYS A 5 93.36 -24.22 18.90
CA LYS A 5 92.01 -24.81 18.72
C LYS A 5 90.88 -23.86 19.09
N THR A 6 91.07 -23.01 20.11
CA THR A 6 90.04 -22.05 20.59
C THR A 6 89.76 -20.92 19.61
N SER A 7 90.76 -20.48 18.84
CA SER A 7 90.61 -19.42 17.82
C SER A 7 89.70 -19.86 16.65
N ARG A 8 89.73 -21.14 16.26
CA ARG A 8 88.86 -21.66 15.20
C ARG A 8 87.39 -21.67 15.61
N TYR A 9 87.09 -21.97 16.88
CA TYR A 9 85.71 -21.96 17.39
C TYR A 9 85.13 -20.54 17.48
N ILE A 10 85.96 -19.54 17.80
CA ILE A 10 85.51 -18.14 17.87
C ILE A 10 85.14 -17.61 16.48
N ILE A 11 85.90 -17.97 15.43
CA ILE A 11 85.60 -17.56 14.05
C ILE A 11 84.30 -18.23 13.56
N VAL A 12 84.08 -19.51 13.88
CA VAL A 12 82.84 -20.21 13.52
C VAL A 12 81.63 -19.62 14.25
N LEU A 13 81.78 -19.23 15.52
CA LEU A 13 80.70 -18.59 16.28
C LEU A 13 80.30 -17.24 15.69
N ILE A 14 81.27 -16.42 15.28
CA ILE A 14 81.02 -15.12 14.63
C ILE A 14 80.32 -15.31 13.28
N LEU A 15 80.69 -16.35 12.53
CA LEU A 15 80.04 -16.66 11.25
C LEU A 15 78.56 -17.06 11.44
N CYS A 16 78.24 -17.83 12.49
CA CYS A 16 76.86 -18.25 12.77
C CYS A 16 75.95 -17.08 13.18
N VAL A 17 76.47 -16.06 13.87
CA VAL A 17 75.69 -14.87 14.25
C VAL A 17 75.43 -13.96 13.03
N ALA A 18 76.31 -13.97 12.03
CA ALA A 18 76.11 -13.19 10.81
C ALA A 18 74.96 -13.71 9.93
N PHE A 19 74.63 -15.00 10.00
CA PHE A 19 73.56 -15.61 9.18
C PHE A 19 72.15 -15.51 9.78
N SER A 20 71.98 -15.13 11.05
CA SER A 20 70.65 -15.03 11.70
C SER A 20 69.95 -13.68 11.52
N GLY A 21 70.55 -12.73 10.77
CA GLY A 21 70.10 -11.33 10.71
C GLY A 21 69.13 -10.93 9.59
N CYS A 22 68.74 -11.79 8.65
CA CYS A 22 68.09 -11.35 7.40
C CYS A 22 66.59 -11.70 7.22
N ALA A 23 65.88 -12.13 8.27
CA ALA A 23 64.48 -12.56 8.16
C ALA A 23 63.43 -11.50 8.60
N GLY A 24 63.85 -10.38 9.22
CA GLY A 24 62.93 -9.44 9.87
C GLY A 24 62.31 -8.34 8.98
N LEU A 25 62.80 -8.15 7.75
CA LEU A 25 62.54 -6.92 6.98
C LEU A 25 61.44 -7.04 5.89
N GLN A 26 60.70 -8.14 5.80
CA GLN A 26 59.66 -8.31 4.77
C GLN A 26 58.21 -8.12 5.25
N ARG A 27 57.96 -7.92 6.56
CA ARG A 27 56.58 -7.77 7.08
C ARG A 27 55.99 -6.36 7.02
N LYS A 28 56.76 -5.33 6.64
CA LYS A 28 56.31 -3.92 6.68
C LYS A 28 55.68 -3.38 5.39
N PHE A 29 55.69 -4.12 4.28
CA PHE A 29 55.23 -3.59 2.98
C PHE A 29 54.17 -4.44 2.26
N THR A 30 53.60 -5.47 2.89
CA THR A 30 52.40 -6.11 2.36
C THR A 30 51.16 -5.32 2.77
N ARG A 31 50.72 -4.43 1.87
CA ARG A 31 49.44 -3.73 1.97
C ARG A 31 48.32 -4.78 2.07
N LYS A 32 47.63 -4.86 3.20
CA LYS A 32 46.42 -5.68 3.32
C LYS A 32 45.41 -5.19 2.27
N LYS A 33 44.94 -6.09 1.41
CA LYS A 33 43.92 -5.78 0.41
C LYS A 33 42.69 -5.28 1.16
N LYS A 34 42.24 -4.06 0.85
CA LYS A 34 41.03 -3.47 1.45
C LYS A 34 39.87 -4.39 1.09
N GLU A 35 39.24 -5.03 2.08
CA GLU A 35 38.00 -5.76 1.85
C GLU A 35 37.00 -4.77 1.25
N GLU A 36 36.41 -5.14 0.11
CA GLU A 36 35.32 -4.35 -0.48
C GLU A 36 34.21 -4.25 0.57
N GLU A 37 33.88 -3.02 0.98
CA GLU A 37 32.71 -2.76 1.81
C GLU A 37 31.52 -3.35 1.06
N ARG A 38 30.99 -4.46 1.58
CA ARG A 38 29.72 -5.02 1.10
C ARG A 38 28.72 -3.89 1.20
N GLN A 39 28.26 -3.40 0.06
CA GLN A 39 27.24 -2.35 0.01
C GLN A 39 26.13 -2.78 0.96
N ALA A 40 25.87 -1.96 1.99
CA ALA A 40 24.82 -2.27 2.93
C ALA A 40 23.53 -2.48 2.13
N PRO A 41 22.78 -3.58 2.36
CA PRO A 41 21.54 -3.79 1.65
C PRO A 41 20.66 -2.57 1.89
N VAL A 42 20.23 -1.92 0.82
CA VAL A 42 19.28 -0.81 0.89
C VAL A 42 17.95 -1.42 1.33
N ILE A 43 17.66 -1.35 2.63
CA ILE A 43 16.38 -1.75 3.19
C ILE A 43 15.37 -0.65 2.82
N ILE A 44 14.60 -0.87 1.76
CA ILE A 44 13.46 -0.02 1.44
C ILE A 44 12.36 -0.39 2.42
N MET A 45 12.08 0.46 3.41
CA MET A 45 10.89 0.30 4.26
C MET A 45 9.64 0.58 3.43
N HIS A 46 8.84 -0.45 3.16
CA HIS A 46 7.48 -0.27 2.65
C HIS A 46 6.56 0.22 3.78
N ASP A 47 5.83 1.32 3.50
CA ASP A 47 4.89 1.92 4.44
C ASP A 47 3.53 1.21 4.39
N TYR A 48 3.46 0.04 5.03
CA TYR A 48 2.23 -0.75 5.13
C TYR A 48 1.09 -0.01 5.86
N ALA A 49 1.39 1.04 6.64
CA ALA A 49 0.36 1.79 7.36
C ALA A 49 -0.57 2.56 6.40
N LYS A 50 -0.05 2.98 5.24
CA LYS A 50 -0.83 3.69 4.24
C LYS A 50 -1.84 2.77 3.54
N ASP A 51 -1.42 1.56 3.16
CA ASP A 51 -2.29 0.63 2.43
C ASP A 51 -3.40 0.08 3.34
N LEU A 52 -3.06 -0.29 4.57
CA LEU A 52 -4.04 -0.66 5.61
C LEU A 52 -5.10 0.44 5.80
N ARG A 53 -4.66 1.71 5.78
CA ARG A 53 -5.57 2.85 5.91
C ARG A 53 -6.51 3.00 4.70
N VAL A 54 -6.06 2.72 3.48
CA VAL A 54 -6.92 2.78 2.27
C VAL A 54 -7.99 1.69 2.33
N GLU A 55 -7.61 0.48 2.73
CA GLU A 55 -8.56 -0.62 2.85
C GLU A 55 -9.66 -0.34 3.87
N GLU A 56 -9.29 0.14 5.06
CA GLU A 56 -10.24 0.50 6.11
C GLU A 56 -11.18 1.63 5.67
N LEU A 57 -10.64 2.65 5.02
CA LEU A 57 -11.45 3.75 4.48
C LEU A 57 -12.43 3.25 3.44
N TYR A 58 -12.01 2.42 2.49
CA TYR A 58 -12.90 1.86 1.49
C TYR A 58 -14.00 1.01 2.12
N LYS A 59 -13.65 0.09 3.04
CA LYS A 59 -14.63 -0.73 3.78
C LYS A 59 -15.70 0.13 4.45
N LYS A 60 -15.26 1.20 5.13
CA LYS A 60 -16.15 2.13 5.82
C LYS A 60 -17.09 2.83 4.83
N ARG A 61 -16.58 3.35 3.71
CA ARG A 61 -17.39 4.01 2.68
C ARG A 61 -18.38 3.06 2.04
N PHE A 62 -17.95 1.83 1.71
CA PHE A 62 -18.83 0.81 1.17
C PHE A 62 -19.97 0.46 2.14
N LEU A 63 -19.65 0.28 3.43
CA LEU A 63 -20.66 0.00 4.45
C LEU A 63 -21.67 1.14 4.60
N PHE A 64 -21.18 2.38 4.65
CA PHE A 64 -22.04 3.56 4.73
C PHE A 64 -22.92 3.72 3.50
N TRP A 65 -22.35 3.60 2.30
CA TRP A 65 -23.12 3.57 1.07
C TRP A 65 -24.22 2.52 1.15
N ARG A 66 -23.89 1.28 1.52
CA ARG A 66 -24.85 0.17 1.57
C ARG A 66 -26.00 0.44 2.53
N SER A 67 -25.72 1.05 3.68
CA SER A 67 -26.72 1.45 4.66
C SER A 67 -27.60 2.59 4.14
N TRP A 68 -27.00 3.69 3.68
CA TRP A 68 -27.75 4.86 3.20
C TRP A 68 -28.56 4.58 1.94
N HIS A 69 -28.05 3.74 1.04
CA HIS A 69 -28.74 3.32 -0.17
C HIS A 69 -29.94 2.41 0.17
N GLY A 70 -29.77 1.51 1.14
CA GLY A 70 -30.87 0.71 1.68
C GLY A 70 -31.96 1.59 2.31
N GLU A 71 -31.56 2.55 3.15
CA GLU A 71 -32.50 3.49 3.75
C GLU A 71 -33.21 4.36 2.69
N LEU A 72 -32.50 4.81 1.66
CA LEU A 72 -33.09 5.55 0.54
C LEU A 72 -34.22 4.75 -0.14
N ILE A 73 -33.98 3.47 -0.43
CA ILE A 73 -34.96 2.54 -1.02
C ILE A 73 -36.21 2.43 -0.13
N ASP A 74 -36.03 2.28 1.18
CA ASP A 74 -37.12 2.14 2.14
C ASP A 74 -37.91 3.45 2.33
N ARG A 75 -37.23 4.59 2.21
CA ARG A 75 -37.79 5.94 2.43
C ARG A 75 -38.31 6.60 1.16
N MET A 76 -38.39 5.91 0.02
CA MET A 76 -38.96 6.48 -1.21
C MET A 76 -40.39 7.01 -1.02
N GLY A 77 -41.20 6.34 -0.21
CA GLY A 77 -42.54 6.79 0.20
C GLY A 77 -42.58 7.57 1.52
N GLY A 78 -41.42 7.89 2.10
CA GLY A 78 -41.30 8.58 3.38
C GLY A 78 -41.17 10.10 3.25
N THR A 79 -40.73 10.73 4.34
CA THR A 79 -40.55 12.18 4.43
C THR A 79 -39.50 12.68 3.44
N TYR A 80 -39.88 13.71 2.67
CA TYR A 80 -39.03 14.42 1.70
C TYR A 80 -37.61 14.71 2.21
N LYS A 81 -37.49 15.35 3.39
CA LYS A 81 -36.19 15.72 3.98
C LYS A 81 -35.27 14.52 4.16
N LYS A 82 -35.80 13.40 4.66
CA LYS A 82 -35.01 12.20 4.93
C LYS A 82 -34.60 11.49 3.65
N ARG A 83 -35.48 11.47 2.64
CA ARG A 83 -35.17 10.94 1.30
C ARG A 83 -33.98 11.67 0.68
N ILE A 84 -33.98 13.00 0.72
CA ILE A 84 -32.86 13.81 0.21
C ILE A 84 -31.57 13.53 0.96
N GLU A 85 -31.63 13.51 2.29
CA GLU A 85 -30.44 13.22 3.11
C GLU A 85 -29.85 11.85 2.75
N CYS A 86 -30.68 10.80 2.64
CA CYS A 86 -30.21 9.47 2.26
C CYS A 86 -29.60 9.46 0.86
N TYR A 87 -30.20 10.20 -0.09
CA TYR A 87 -29.68 10.34 -1.43
C TYR A 87 -28.30 11.03 -1.46
N ASP A 88 -28.17 12.18 -0.80
CA ASP A 88 -26.93 12.95 -0.77
C ASP A 88 -25.80 12.12 -0.10
N GLN A 89 -26.11 11.43 0.99
CA GLN A 89 -25.17 10.51 1.64
C GLN A 89 -24.79 9.32 0.76
N THR A 90 -25.74 8.77 0.00
CA THR A 90 -25.50 7.67 -0.94
C THR A 90 -24.51 8.09 -2.03
N VAL A 91 -24.76 9.23 -2.69
CA VAL A 91 -23.89 9.73 -3.77
C VAL A 91 -22.52 10.12 -3.23
N MET A 92 -22.46 10.78 -2.07
CA MET A 92 -21.20 11.14 -1.43
C MET A 92 -20.35 9.90 -1.15
N ASN A 93 -20.91 8.85 -0.55
CA ASN A 93 -20.13 7.65 -0.25
C ASN A 93 -19.71 6.88 -1.52
N LEU A 94 -20.51 6.89 -2.60
CA LEU A 94 -20.09 6.33 -3.89
C LEU A 94 -18.91 7.09 -4.49
N MET A 95 -18.95 8.42 -4.46
CA MET A 95 -17.83 9.26 -4.92
C MET A 95 -16.57 9.04 -4.08
N GLU A 96 -16.71 8.88 -2.77
CA GLU A 96 -15.58 8.54 -1.90
C GLU A 96 -15.03 7.14 -2.20
N MET A 97 -15.88 6.14 -2.47
CA MET A 97 -15.44 4.81 -2.89
C MET A 97 -14.62 4.87 -4.18
N GLU A 98 -15.06 5.64 -5.16
CA GLU A 98 -14.38 5.79 -6.46
C GLU A 98 -12.93 6.27 -6.31
N LYS A 99 -12.66 7.17 -5.35
CA LYS A 99 -11.31 7.71 -5.08
C LYS A 99 -10.29 6.65 -4.66
N TYR A 100 -10.75 5.54 -4.09
CA TYR A 100 -9.89 4.46 -3.61
C TYR A 100 -9.74 3.31 -4.62
N LEU A 101 -10.43 3.36 -5.77
CA LEU A 101 -10.42 2.28 -6.76
C LEU A 101 -9.38 2.49 -7.87
N ARG A 102 -8.68 1.40 -8.18
CA ARG A 102 -7.75 1.16 -9.30
C ARG A 102 -8.43 1.30 -10.68
N GLY A 103 -7.98 2.18 -11.58
CA GLY A 103 -8.14 2.02 -13.04
C GLY A 103 -9.55 1.67 -13.56
N GLU A 104 -9.71 0.43 -14.03
CA GLU A 104 -10.94 -0.08 -14.64
C GLU A 104 -12.12 -0.10 -13.66
N LEU A 105 -11.92 -0.50 -12.39
CA LEU A 105 -13.00 -0.54 -11.40
C LEU A 105 -13.54 0.85 -11.07
N ALA A 106 -12.68 1.86 -10.99
CA ALA A 106 -13.14 3.25 -10.85
C ALA A 106 -13.98 3.67 -12.06
N SER A 107 -13.58 3.28 -13.26
CA SER A 107 -14.30 3.57 -14.50
C SER A 107 -15.63 2.81 -14.58
N GLU A 108 -15.72 1.60 -14.02
CA GLU A 108 -16.98 0.85 -13.89
C GLU A 108 -17.92 1.44 -12.85
N LEU A 109 -17.39 2.11 -11.80
CA LEU A 109 -18.22 2.75 -10.77
C LEU A 109 -18.83 4.07 -11.23
N LYS A 110 -18.13 4.80 -12.12
CA LYS A 110 -18.56 6.10 -12.64
C LYS A 110 -19.97 6.10 -13.26
N PRO A 111 -20.33 5.15 -14.16
CA PRO A 111 -21.69 5.08 -14.70
C PRO A 111 -22.76 5.00 -13.61
N PHE A 112 -22.52 4.27 -12.52
CA PHE A 112 -23.47 4.22 -11.41
C PHE A 112 -23.61 5.56 -10.69
N ILE A 113 -22.52 6.32 -10.55
CA ILE A 113 -22.55 7.67 -9.96
C ILE A 113 -23.32 8.62 -10.88
N GLU A 114 -23.11 8.53 -12.19
CA GLU A 114 -23.81 9.33 -13.19
C GLU A 114 -25.30 8.99 -13.25
N ASP A 115 -25.65 7.71 -13.24
CA ASP A 115 -27.03 7.23 -13.15
C ASP A 115 -27.72 7.80 -11.90
N MET A 116 -27.06 7.73 -10.73
CA MET A 116 -27.60 8.31 -9.49
C MET A 116 -27.79 9.82 -9.60
N LYS A 117 -26.86 10.55 -10.23
CA LYS A 117 -26.98 12.00 -10.46
C LYS A 117 -28.10 12.34 -11.45
N SER A 118 -28.32 11.51 -12.46
CA SER A 118 -29.37 11.73 -13.45
C SER A 118 -30.78 11.68 -12.84
N ILE A 119 -30.99 10.81 -11.85
CA ILE A 119 -32.27 10.67 -11.14
C ILE A 119 -32.39 11.64 -9.94
N SER A 120 -31.44 12.56 -9.78
CA SER A 120 -31.40 13.47 -8.63
C SER A 120 -32.61 14.41 -8.56
N SER A 121 -33.04 14.94 -9.71
CA SER A 121 -34.23 15.79 -9.81
C SER A 121 -35.48 15.07 -9.33
N ASP A 122 -35.63 13.82 -9.79
CA ASP A 122 -36.80 12.99 -9.51
C ASP A 122 -36.84 12.65 -8.02
N ILE A 123 -35.71 12.23 -7.44
CA ILE A 123 -35.65 11.92 -6.00
C ILE A 123 -35.90 13.18 -5.14
N LYS A 124 -35.40 14.33 -5.58
CA LYS A 124 -35.54 15.63 -4.90
C LYS A 124 -36.85 16.33 -5.23
N GLU A 125 -37.79 15.66 -5.90
CA GLU A 125 -39.13 16.18 -6.03
C GLU A 125 -39.87 16.17 -4.68
N LYS A 126 -40.60 17.24 -4.36
CA LYS A 126 -41.28 17.39 -3.06
C LYS A 126 -42.36 16.33 -2.85
N LYS A 127 -43.09 15.98 -3.92
CA LYS A 127 -44.16 14.99 -3.91
C LYS A 127 -43.94 14.01 -5.05
N LEU A 128 -43.78 12.74 -4.71
CA LEU A 128 -43.69 11.65 -5.68
C LEU A 128 -45.01 10.90 -5.71
N SER A 129 -45.55 10.67 -6.90
CA SER A 129 -46.65 9.73 -7.11
C SER A 129 -46.21 8.30 -6.74
N LYS A 130 -47.18 7.43 -6.44
CA LYS A 130 -46.91 6.03 -6.12
C LYS A 130 -46.19 5.31 -7.27
N SER A 131 -46.52 5.65 -8.52
CA SER A 131 -45.87 5.09 -9.72
C SER A 131 -44.40 5.47 -9.80
N GLU A 132 -44.07 6.75 -9.59
CA GLU A 132 -42.69 7.23 -9.58
C GLU A 132 -41.87 6.62 -8.44
N GLN A 133 -42.46 6.50 -7.25
CA GLN A 133 -41.81 5.82 -6.12
C GLN A 133 -41.44 4.38 -6.47
N ILE A 134 -42.35 3.62 -7.08
CA ILE A 134 -42.10 2.23 -7.48
C ILE A 134 -41.01 2.16 -8.55
N LYS A 135 -41.08 3.02 -9.57
CA LYS A 135 -40.08 3.09 -10.65
C LYS A 135 -38.69 3.40 -10.09
N LEU A 136 -38.55 4.45 -9.29
CA LEU A 136 -37.29 4.85 -8.66
C LEU A 136 -36.76 3.76 -7.72
N LYS A 137 -37.62 3.16 -6.89
CA LYS A 137 -37.24 2.06 -6.01
C LYS A 137 -36.65 0.89 -6.78
N SER A 138 -37.28 0.49 -7.89
CA SER A 138 -36.79 -0.59 -8.76
C SER A 138 -35.40 -0.27 -9.34
N LEU A 139 -35.18 0.96 -9.81
CA LEU A 139 -33.89 1.42 -10.30
C LEU A 139 -32.81 1.37 -9.20
N LEU A 140 -33.13 1.89 -8.01
CA LEU A 140 -32.24 1.88 -6.86
C LEU A 140 -31.89 0.45 -6.42
N GLU A 141 -32.85 -0.47 -6.40
CA GLU A 141 -32.61 -1.88 -6.07
C GLU A 141 -31.73 -2.59 -7.10
N LYS A 142 -31.91 -2.27 -8.39
CA LYS A 142 -31.06 -2.79 -9.47
C LYS A 142 -29.62 -2.27 -9.33
N ALA A 143 -29.45 -0.97 -9.06
CA ALA A 143 -28.14 -0.37 -8.80
C ALA A 143 -27.49 -1.01 -7.57
N LYS A 144 -28.23 -1.14 -6.45
CA LYS A 144 -27.75 -1.77 -5.22
C LYS A 144 -27.20 -3.17 -5.48
N ARG A 145 -27.96 -4.02 -6.18
CA ARG A 145 -27.56 -5.41 -6.49
C ARG A 145 -26.30 -5.44 -7.35
N SER A 146 -26.22 -4.56 -8.35
CA SER A 146 -25.06 -4.49 -9.26
C SER A 146 -23.82 -4.05 -8.52
N ILE A 147 -23.94 -3.02 -7.67
CA ILE A 147 -22.82 -2.46 -6.92
C ILE A 147 -22.38 -3.41 -5.81
N ASP A 148 -23.31 -3.98 -5.02
CA ASP A 148 -22.99 -4.97 -3.97
C ASP A 148 -22.22 -6.17 -4.56
N LYS A 149 -22.63 -6.66 -5.74
CA LYS A 149 -22.00 -7.81 -6.39
C LYS A 149 -20.57 -7.53 -6.86
N LYS A 150 -20.34 -6.35 -7.45
CA LYS A 150 -19.05 -6.01 -8.08
C LYS A 150 -18.05 -5.34 -7.13
N PHE A 151 -18.53 -4.44 -6.27
CA PHE A 151 -17.68 -3.54 -5.49
C PHE A 151 -17.58 -3.91 -4.00
N SER A 152 -18.07 -5.10 -3.61
CA SER A 152 -17.82 -5.62 -2.27
C SER A 152 -16.31 -5.72 -1.99
N TYR A 153 -15.91 -5.39 -0.76
CA TYR A 153 -14.50 -5.39 -0.37
C TYR A 153 -13.71 -6.65 -0.80
N PRO A 154 -14.21 -7.89 -0.60
CA PRO A 154 -13.48 -9.08 -1.01
C PRO A 154 -13.17 -9.16 -2.51
N LYS A 155 -13.94 -8.46 -3.35
CA LYS A 155 -13.77 -8.43 -4.82
C LYS A 155 -12.80 -7.36 -5.29
N VAL A 156 -12.61 -6.30 -4.51
CA VAL A 156 -11.84 -5.13 -4.93
C VAL A 156 -10.56 -4.91 -4.14
N LYS A 157 -10.32 -5.66 -3.06
CA LYS A 157 -9.17 -5.51 -2.16
C LYS A 157 -7.82 -5.39 -2.90
N ASP A 158 -7.62 -6.16 -3.96
CA ASP A 158 -6.36 -6.21 -4.72
C ASP A 158 -6.21 -5.02 -5.68
N SER A 159 -7.24 -4.19 -5.80
CA SER A 159 -7.33 -3.02 -6.67
C SER A 159 -7.54 -1.71 -5.91
N LEU A 160 -7.25 -1.69 -4.60
CA LEU A 160 -7.36 -0.49 -3.78
C LEU A 160 -6.06 0.31 -3.77
N GLU A 161 -6.13 1.60 -4.10
CA GLU A 161 -5.03 2.55 -3.95
C GLU A 161 -5.54 3.96 -3.70
N LEU A 162 -4.82 4.76 -2.91
CA LEU A 162 -5.13 6.17 -2.74
C LEU A 162 -4.78 6.94 -4.03
N ARG A 163 -5.79 7.29 -4.82
CA ARG A 163 -5.60 8.18 -5.97
C ARG A 163 -5.30 9.59 -5.45
N LYS A 164 -4.14 10.14 -5.83
CA LYS A 164 -3.75 11.52 -5.51
C LYS A 164 -4.59 12.53 -6.30
#